data_AF-Q2IET0-F1
#
_entry.id   AF-Q2IET0-F1
#
_cell.length_a   1.000
_cell.length_b   1.000
_cell.length_c   1.000
_cell.angle_alpha   90.00
_cell.angle_beta   90.00
_cell.angle_gamma   90.00
#
_symmetry.space_group_name_H-M   'P 1'
#
loop_
_entity.id
_entity.type
_entity.pdbx_description
1 polymer ?
#
loop_
_entity_poly.entity_id
_entity_poly.type
_entity_poly.pdbx_seq_one_letter_code
_entity_poly.pdbx_strand_id
1 'polypeptide(L)'
;MARATSKILLAVAALAAAPAAEAQLGIDLTAPDKKPAPNATQKRDESLSLPALELGKTAPAAEAKARLDAAKRLLDEKATETAALAFDQILREPALAAAHDEARYQLGKALARMGLLHSALATFDEILAKGPSGSRFYGSSMEWLFYAGNKLKNEQPLLSRVAKHARDAFPPGFEDRFHFLLAKYEFERGRALADAGRADEARGAWGEARRLVSLVREQAGAAAPKGDAPPSEQGDVYAKARFVDGLVLYASGDDVGASEQFKQVVRLTNPKRGRAADPQLRELAFLQLARIHYQNRQNRYAIFYYGKMPWGGESWLEGLWEASYAHYRIGDYEKTLGNLLTLQSPYFKDEYFPESYVLKSIVYYENCRYPEARRVLETFAGLYQPVYDELVKTTGAQRPPAAYYDLLDTGARGGALPRRIMKLAFTDQNVRQLAQSVAEVEDEMDRGIGGRRSEFRQSALAKRLGEQLRAEKVTLVEEAGARTRAKLEWERDQLRSLLAQALRIKIEVSRKEREALEGSLARGSQVEVVKDLKYSSAVSDEHLYWPYEGEFWRDELGTYSYTLTRGCKDRLSRPGTASK
;
A
#
# COMPACT_ATOMS: atom_id res chain seq x y z
N MET A 1 -44.23 22.76 21.26
CA MET A 1 -43.24 23.85 21.33
C MET A 1 -41.92 23.26 21.83
N ALA A 2 -40.77 23.37 21.21
CA ALA A 2 -40.37 23.61 19.83
C ALA A 2 -38.87 23.25 19.80
N ARG A 3 -38.47 22.39 18.86
CA ARG A 3 -37.21 22.44 18.11
C ARG A 3 -36.08 23.31 18.70
N ALA A 4 -35.15 22.72 19.45
CA ALA A 4 -33.74 23.15 19.52
C ALA A 4 -32.98 22.25 20.50
N THR A 5 -32.28 21.22 20.01
CA THR A 5 -31.15 20.51 20.67
C THR A 5 -30.84 19.22 19.89
N SER A 6 -30.55 19.34 18.60
CA SER A 6 -29.96 18.25 17.83
C SER A 6 -29.35 18.80 16.54
N LYS A 7 -28.29 19.60 16.68
CA LYS A 7 -27.50 20.14 15.56
C LYS A 7 -26.04 20.40 15.98
N ILE A 8 -25.33 19.37 16.44
CA ILE A 8 -23.84 19.38 16.47
C ILE A 8 -23.23 18.08 15.89
N LEU A 9 -24.02 17.05 15.55
CA LEU A 9 -23.53 15.85 14.86
C LEU A 9 -24.18 15.72 13.48
N LEU A 10 -23.73 16.49 12.48
CA LEU A 10 -23.87 16.17 11.06
C LEU A 10 -23.15 17.24 10.24
N ALA A 11 -21.82 17.10 10.13
CA ALA A 11 -21.00 17.76 9.11
C ALA A 11 -19.63 17.07 9.08
N VAL A 12 -19.62 15.82 8.62
CA VAL A 12 -18.40 15.16 8.16
C VAL A 12 -18.68 14.81 6.70
N ALA A 13 -17.71 15.12 5.84
CA ALA A 13 -17.72 15.06 4.38
C ALA A 13 -18.29 16.30 3.66
N ALA A 14 -17.43 17.31 3.44
CA ALA A 14 -17.41 18.09 2.20
C ALA A 14 -16.12 18.93 2.06
N LEU A 15 -15.38 18.60 0.99
CA LEU A 15 -14.53 19.45 0.15
C LEU A 15 -13.37 20.25 0.77
N ALA A 16 -12.16 19.79 0.46
CA ALA A 16 -11.09 20.66 -0.02
C ALA A 16 -10.46 19.99 -1.25
N ALA A 17 -10.84 20.43 -2.44
CA ALA A 17 -10.15 20.08 -3.68
C ALA A 17 -8.83 20.87 -3.72
N ALA A 18 -7.71 20.17 -3.59
CA ALA A 18 -6.38 20.72 -3.83
C ALA A 18 -5.94 20.36 -5.27
N PRO A 19 -5.53 21.33 -6.11
CA PRO A 19 -5.01 21.05 -7.43
C PRO A 19 -3.52 20.68 -7.33
N ALA A 20 -3.20 19.38 -7.40
CA ALA A 20 -1.84 18.89 -7.64
C ALA A 20 -1.80 17.41 -8.09
N ALA A 21 -2.86 16.90 -8.73
CA ALA A 21 -3.08 15.46 -8.88
C ALA A 21 -2.39 14.79 -10.08
N GLU A 22 -1.82 15.55 -11.01
CA GLU A 22 -1.33 14.95 -12.27
C GLU A 22 0.05 14.27 -12.16
N ALA A 23 0.90 14.66 -11.21
CA ALA A 23 2.22 14.05 -11.02
C ALA A 23 2.19 12.85 -10.05
N GLN A 24 1.01 12.45 -9.59
CA GLN A 24 0.93 11.78 -8.30
C GLN A 24 1.23 10.30 -8.33
N LEU A 25 1.17 9.51 -9.43
CA LEU A 25 1.02 8.04 -9.24
C LEU A 25 2.06 7.03 -9.73
N GLY A 26 3.11 7.40 -10.48
CA GLY A 26 4.06 6.39 -11.04
C GLY A 26 3.40 5.36 -11.99
N ILE A 27 2.09 5.50 -12.16
CA ILE A 27 1.21 4.76 -13.04
C ILE A 27 0.95 5.71 -14.20
N ASP A 28 1.22 5.25 -15.40
CA ASP A 28 0.87 5.99 -16.60
C ASP A 28 -0.66 6.16 -16.65
N LEU A 29 -1.12 7.39 -16.47
CA LEU A 29 -2.55 7.72 -16.46
C LEU A 29 -3.16 7.70 -17.85
N THR A 30 -2.33 7.62 -18.90
CA THR A 30 -2.82 7.34 -20.24
C THR A 30 -3.43 5.94 -20.27
N ALA A 31 -4.47 5.76 -21.09
CA ALA A 31 -4.91 4.39 -21.40
C ALA A 31 -3.75 3.71 -22.15
N PRO A 32 -3.50 2.39 -21.99
CA PRO A 32 -2.45 1.69 -22.73
C PRO A 32 -2.57 2.03 -24.23
N ASP A 33 -1.57 2.77 -24.73
CA ASP A 33 -1.70 3.86 -25.70
C ASP A 33 -2.70 3.68 -26.87
N LYS A 34 -3.42 4.77 -27.16
CA LYS A 34 -4.09 5.00 -28.45
C LYS A 34 -3.00 5.21 -29.52
N LYS A 35 -2.89 4.25 -30.45
CA LYS A 35 -2.16 4.27 -31.76
C LYS A 35 -0.95 5.23 -31.86
N PRO A 36 0.28 4.72 -32.04
CA PRO A 36 1.36 5.54 -32.57
C PRO A 36 1.02 5.97 -34.01
N ALA A 37 1.26 7.24 -34.33
CA ALA A 37 1.30 7.74 -35.69
C ALA A 37 2.40 7.01 -36.49
N PRO A 38 2.23 6.81 -37.81
CA PRO A 38 3.19 6.06 -38.61
C PRO A 38 4.49 6.85 -38.74
N ASN A 39 5.60 6.29 -38.26
CA ASN A 39 6.92 6.86 -38.48
C ASN A 39 7.29 6.78 -39.97
N ALA A 40 7.73 7.92 -40.50
CA ALA A 40 8.14 8.12 -41.87
C ALA A 40 9.27 7.14 -42.28
N THR A 41 9.02 6.44 -43.38
CA THR A 41 9.99 5.60 -44.08
C THR A 41 11.14 6.44 -44.63
N GLN A 42 12.33 6.31 -44.04
CA GLN A 42 13.56 6.76 -44.69
C GLN A 42 13.92 5.79 -45.82
N LYS A 43 13.94 6.32 -47.04
CA LYS A 43 14.43 5.66 -48.26
C LYS A 43 15.90 5.27 -48.07
N ARG A 44 16.21 3.99 -48.34
CA ARG A 44 17.57 3.51 -48.58
C ARG A 44 17.95 3.86 -50.01
N ASP A 45 19.03 4.62 -50.17
CA ASP A 45 19.71 4.76 -51.45
C ASP A 45 20.47 3.46 -51.79
N GLU A 46 20.23 2.95 -52.98
CA GLU A 46 21.01 1.90 -53.62
C GLU A 46 22.39 2.47 -54.00
N SER A 47 23.46 1.80 -53.55
CA SER A 47 24.79 1.97 -54.15
C SER A 47 25.33 0.62 -54.61
N LEU A 48 25.86 0.65 -55.84
CA LEU A 48 26.33 -0.45 -56.65
C LEU A 48 27.49 -1.23 -56.00
N SER A 49 27.38 -2.55 -56.04
CA SER A 49 28.41 -3.51 -55.62
C SER A 49 29.46 -3.74 -56.72
N LEU A 50 30.75 -3.72 -56.36
CA LEU A 50 31.83 -4.38 -57.09
C LEU A 50 32.23 -5.68 -56.36
N PRO A 51 32.58 -6.78 -57.06
CA PRO A 51 32.91 -8.04 -56.42
C PRO A 51 34.38 -8.04 -55.95
N ALA A 52 34.60 -8.23 -54.65
CA ALA A 52 35.91 -8.52 -54.10
C ALA A 52 35.98 -9.99 -53.67
N LEU A 53 37.10 -10.62 -54.03
CA LEU A 53 37.45 -12.02 -53.87
C LEU A 53 37.13 -12.61 -52.48
N GLU A 54 36.49 -13.77 -52.51
CA GLU A 54 36.32 -14.72 -51.40
C GLU A 54 37.66 -15.30 -50.96
N LEU A 55 38.02 -15.04 -49.70
CA LEU A 55 38.98 -15.84 -48.93
C LEU A 55 38.25 -16.28 -47.66
N GLY A 56 38.22 -17.60 -47.46
CA GLY A 56 37.33 -18.32 -46.55
C GLY A 56 37.17 -17.69 -45.17
N LYS A 57 35.95 -17.23 -44.89
CA LYS A 57 35.47 -16.91 -43.55
C LYS A 57 34.42 -17.94 -43.17
N THR A 58 34.54 -18.55 -42.00
CA THR A 58 33.45 -19.28 -41.38
C THR A 58 32.21 -18.39 -41.39
N ALA A 59 31.09 -18.88 -41.93
CA ALA A 59 29.88 -18.10 -42.06
C ALA A 59 29.49 -17.45 -40.71
N PRO A 60 29.17 -16.14 -40.65
CA PRO A 60 28.89 -15.42 -39.40
C PRO A 60 27.83 -16.10 -38.50
N ALA A 61 26.90 -16.84 -39.11
CA ALA A 61 25.88 -17.62 -38.39
C ALA A 61 26.44 -18.83 -37.63
N ALA A 62 27.45 -19.52 -38.18
CA ALA A 62 28.09 -20.66 -37.52
C ALA A 62 28.92 -20.21 -36.30
N GLU A 63 29.61 -19.07 -36.45
CA GLU A 63 30.34 -18.43 -35.36
C GLU A 63 29.39 -17.95 -34.25
N ALA A 64 28.29 -17.28 -34.63
CA ALA A 64 27.28 -16.82 -33.68
C ALA A 64 26.71 -17.97 -32.84
N LYS A 65 26.40 -19.10 -33.48
CA LYS A 65 25.91 -20.31 -32.81
C LYS A 65 26.96 -20.90 -31.86
N ALA A 66 28.21 -21.05 -32.32
CA ALA A 66 29.28 -21.63 -31.51
C ALA A 66 29.55 -20.81 -30.23
N ARG A 67 29.61 -19.47 -30.35
CA ARG A 67 29.81 -18.58 -29.19
C ARG A 67 28.62 -18.61 -28.23
N LEU A 68 27.41 -18.67 -28.76
CA LEU A 68 26.19 -18.75 -27.96
C LEU A 68 26.10 -20.07 -27.19
N ASP A 69 26.45 -21.19 -27.82
CA ASP A 69 26.48 -22.50 -27.16
C ASP A 69 27.58 -22.56 -26.10
N ALA A 70 28.75 -21.95 -26.34
CA ALA A 70 29.79 -21.81 -25.31
C ALA A 70 29.32 -20.98 -24.11
N ALA A 71 28.64 -19.85 -24.35
CA ALA A 71 28.09 -19.01 -23.29
C ALA A 71 26.99 -19.71 -22.48
N LYS A 72 26.16 -20.54 -23.13
CA LYS A 72 25.15 -21.37 -22.43
C LYS A 72 25.80 -22.44 -21.55
N ARG A 73 26.85 -23.10 -22.01
CA ARG A 73 27.59 -24.08 -21.19
C ARG A 73 28.11 -23.45 -19.90
N LEU A 74 28.65 -22.24 -19.98
CA LEU A 74 29.07 -21.48 -18.79
C LEU A 74 27.89 -21.23 -17.81
N LEU A 75 26.69 -20.98 -18.34
CA LEU A 75 25.49 -20.78 -17.53
C LEU A 75 25.03 -22.09 -16.84
N ASP A 76 25.18 -23.23 -17.51
CA ASP A 76 24.88 -24.57 -16.99
C ASP A 76 25.90 -25.01 -15.93
N GLU A 77 27.17 -24.67 -16.13
CA GLU A 77 28.28 -24.86 -15.17
C GLU A 77 28.23 -23.90 -13.97
N LYS A 78 27.18 -23.08 -13.85
CA LYS A 78 26.98 -22.08 -12.80
C LYS A 78 28.03 -20.96 -12.80
N ALA A 79 28.83 -20.82 -13.86
CA ALA A 79 29.71 -19.67 -14.09
C ALA A 79 28.92 -18.47 -14.62
N THR A 80 27.91 -18.02 -13.86
CA THR A 80 26.89 -17.07 -14.32
C THR A 80 27.45 -15.69 -14.67
N GLU A 81 28.45 -15.20 -13.93
CA GLU A 81 29.12 -13.92 -14.23
C GLU A 81 29.85 -13.98 -15.59
N THR A 82 30.64 -15.03 -15.81
CA THR A 82 31.36 -15.24 -17.07
C THR A 82 30.39 -15.43 -18.24
N ALA A 83 29.29 -16.17 -18.03
CA ALA A 83 28.25 -16.35 -19.02
C ALA A 83 27.60 -15.01 -19.41
N ALA A 84 27.28 -14.15 -18.43
CA ALA A 84 26.72 -12.82 -18.68
C ALA A 84 27.66 -11.95 -19.51
N LEU A 85 28.97 -11.96 -19.22
CA LEU A 85 29.97 -11.25 -20.01
C LEU A 85 30.09 -11.78 -21.44
N ALA A 86 30.00 -13.10 -21.62
CA ALA A 86 30.03 -13.73 -22.94
C ALA A 86 28.79 -13.36 -23.78
N PHE A 87 27.59 -13.36 -23.17
CA PHE A 87 26.37 -12.91 -23.86
C PHE A 87 26.44 -11.42 -24.22
N ASP A 88 26.94 -10.57 -23.31
CA ASP A 88 27.13 -9.14 -23.61
C ASP A 88 28.12 -8.91 -24.76
N GLN A 89 29.20 -9.70 -24.83
CA GLN A 89 30.13 -9.62 -25.96
C GLN A 89 29.46 -9.95 -27.28
N ILE A 90 28.60 -10.99 -27.34
CA ILE A 90 27.82 -11.32 -28.54
C ILE A 90 26.92 -10.15 -28.94
N LEU A 91 26.26 -9.51 -27.97
CA LEU A 91 25.36 -8.38 -28.21
C LEU A 91 26.08 -7.13 -28.73
N ARG A 92 27.36 -6.94 -28.37
CA ARG A 92 28.17 -5.81 -28.83
C ARG A 92 28.70 -5.97 -30.25
N GLU A 93 28.68 -7.18 -30.80
CA GLU A 93 29.18 -7.46 -32.16
C GLU A 93 28.04 -7.42 -33.18
N PRO A 94 27.98 -6.40 -34.07
CA PRO A 94 26.89 -6.27 -35.05
C PRO A 94 26.86 -7.44 -36.05
N ALA A 95 28.01 -8.05 -36.33
CA ALA A 95 28.13 -9.20 -37.22
C ALA A 95 27.37 -10.44 -36.70
N LEU A 96 27.07 -10.51 -35.40
CA LEU A 96 26.37 -11.62 -34.76
C LEU A 96 24.89 -11.33 -34.50
N ALA A 97 24.29 -10.38 -35.23
CA ALA A 97 22.90 -9.95 -35.06
C ALA A 97 21.87 -11.10 -35.02
N ALA A 98 22.11 -12.18 -35.77
CA ALA A 98 21.26 -13.36 -35.78
C ALA A 98 21.15 -14.07 -34.41
N ALA A 99 22.15 -13.92 -33.54
CA ALA A 99 22.15 -14.49 -32.19
C ALA A 99 21.73 -13.48 -31.10
N HIS A 100 21.51 -12.20 -31.44
CA HIS A 100 21.27 -11.15 -30.43
C HIS A 100 20.04 -11.40 -29.58
N ASP A 101 18.95 -11.91 -30.15
CA ASP A 101 17.73 -12.14 -29.37
C ASP A 101 17.88 -13.26 -28.36
N GLU A 102 18.58 -14.32 -28.75
CA GLU A 102 18.87 -15.42 -27.82
C GLU A 102 19.92 -15.01 -26.79
N ALA A 103 20.97 -14.30 -27.20
CA ALA A 103 21.99 -13.79 -26.29
C ALA A 103 21.37 -12.85 -25.25
N ARG A 104 20.46 -11.95 -25.65
CA ARG A 104 19.75 -11.05 -24.74
C ARG A 104 18.84 -11.81 -23.79
N TYR A 105 18.11 -12.81 -24.26
CA TYR A 105 17.26 -13.64 -23.42
C TYR A 105 18.07 -14.38 -22.35
N GLN A 106 19.18 -15.01 -22.77
CA GLN A 106 20.05 -15.72 -21.83
C GLN A 106 20.82 -14.76 -20.90
N LEU A 107 21.15 -13.54 -21.36
CA LEU A 107 21.71 -12.49 -20.52
C LEU A 107 20.73 -12.10 -19.40
N GLY A 108 19.46 -11.84 -19.73
CA GLY A 108 18.42 -11.53 -18.74
C GLY A 108 18.28 -12.64 -17.69
N LYS A 109 18.33 -13.91 -18.12
CA LYS A 109 18.35 -15.07 -17.22
C LYS A 109 19.59 -15.10 -16.32
N ALA A 110 20.76 -14.82 -16.88
CA ALA A 110 22.00 -14.77 -16.12
C ALA A 110 21.94 -13.66 -15.05
N LEU A 111 21.47 -12.47 -15.41
CA LEU A 111 21.26 -11.35 -14.48
C LEU A 111 20.29 -11.72 -13.35
N ALA A 112 19.14 -12.33 -13.69
CA ALA A 112 18.16 -12.80 -12.71
C ALA A 112 18.73 -13.86 -11.75
N ARG A 113 19.55 -14.80 -12.26
CA ARG A 113 20.26 -15.80 -11.45
C ARG A 113 21.32 -15.18 -10.53
N MET A 114 21.92 -14.06 -10.93
CA MET A 114 22.84 -13.29 -10.09
C MET A 114 22.13 -12.43 -9.03
N GLY A 115 20.79 -12.32 -9.08
CA GLY A 115 20.02 -11.45 -8.21
C GLY A 115 20.01 -9.98 -8.65
N LEU A 116 20.45 -9.68 -9.88
CA LEU A 116 20.36 -8.35 -10.48
C LEU A 116 18.97 -8.20 -11.13
N LEU A 117 17.94 -8.01 -10.30
CA LEU A 117 16.54 -8.10 -10.70
C LEU A 117 16.11 -6.92 -11.57
N HIS A 118 16.51 -5.69 -11.24
CA HIS A 118 16.17 -4.50 -12.03
C HIS A 118 16.87 -4.55 -13.39
N SER A 119 18.15 -4.91 -13.42
CA SER A 119 18.91 -5.15 -14.66
C SER A 119 18.30 -6.26 -15.52
N ALA A 120 17.84 -7.35 -14.89
CA ALA A 120 17.19 -8.44 -15.60
C ALA A 120 15.86 -8.00 -16.24
N LEU A 121 15.02 -7.27 -15.48
CA LEU A 121 13.76 -6.73 -15.99
C LEU A 121 14.00 -5.80 -17.19
N ALA A 122 14.93 -4.86 -17.08
CA ALA A 122 15.29 -3.98 -18.20
C ALA A 122 15.78 -4.76 -19.43
N THR A 123 16.53 -5.85 -19.23
CA THR A 123 17.00 -6.71 -20.33
C THR A 123 15.86 -7.49 -20.99
N PHE A 124 14.86 -7.93 -20.23
CA PHE A 124 13.66 -8.56 -20.79
C PHE A 124 12.77 -7.55 -21.51
N ASP A 125 12.66 -6.32 -21.01
CA ASP A 125 11.90 -5.24 -21.65
C ASP A 125 12.40 -4.98 -23.09
N GLU A 126 13.72 -5.05 -23.33
CA GLU A 126 14.29 -4.91 -24.69
C GLU A 126 13.81 -6.00 -25.67
N ILE A 127 13.49 -7.21 -25.18
CA ILE A 127 12.93 -8.29 -26.00
C ILE A 127 11.43 -8.08 -26.18
N LEU A 128 10.72 -7.76 -25.09
CA LEU A 128 9.27 -7.58 -25.09
C LEU A 128 8.86 -6.38 -25.94
N ALA A 129 9.67 -5.33 -26.02
CA ALA A 129 9.46 -4.17 -26.89
C ALA A 129 9.38 -4.52 -28.39
N LYS A 130 9.87 -5.71 -28.80
CA LYS A 130 9.74 -6.21 -30.19
C LYS A 130 8.36 -6.83 -30.48
N GLY A 131 7.57 -7.10 -29.44
CA GLY A 131 6.27 -7.76 -29.54
C GLY A 131 6.33 -9.26 -29.83
N PRO A 132 5.17 -9.96 -29.82
CA PRO A 132 5.10 -11.42 -29.98
C PRO A 132 5.66 -11.95 -31.30
N SER A 133 5.49 -11.19 -32.38
CA SER A 133 5.99 -11.55 -33.71
C SER A 133 7.44 -11.14 -33.95
N GLY A 134 7.99 -10.25 -33.12
CA GLY A 134 9.34 -9.70 -33.29
C GLY A 134 10.45 -10.50 -32.63
N SER A 135 10.13 -11.39 -31.68
CA SER A 135 11.10 -12.32 -31.09
C SER A 135 10.45 -13.63 -30.66
N ARG A 136 11.08 -14.76 -31.02
CA ARG A 136 10.68 -16.09 -30.52
C ARG A 136 10.77 -16.24 -29.01
N PHE A 137 11.53 -15.36 -28.34
CA PHE A 137 11.71 -15.37 -26.88
C PHE A 137 10.71 -14.49 -26.14
N TYR A 138 9.74 -13.88 -26.83
CA TYR A 138 8.75 -13.00 -26.21
C TYR A 138 8.02 -13.71 -25.05
N GLY A 139 7.41 -14.87 -25.32
CA GLY A 139 6.67 -15.62 -24.30
C GLY A 139 7.54 -15.99 -23.10
N SER A 140 8.72 -16.56 -23.33
CA SER A 140 9.65 -16.93 -22.26
C SER A 140 10.18 -15.71 -21.49
N SER A 141 10.40 -14.57 -22.16
CA SER A 141 10.84 -13.34 -21.49
C SER A 141 9.76 -12.79 -20.57
N MET A 142 8.48 -12.94 -20.93
CA MET A 142 7.34 -12.59 -20.08
C MET A 142 7.30 -13.46 -18.82
N GLU A 143 7.55 -14.76 -18.94
CA GLU A 143 7.65 -15.68 -17.79
C GLU A 143 8.75 -15.26 -16.81
N TRP A 144 9.91 -14.90 -17.34
CA TRP A 144 11.04 -14.43 -16.54
C TRP A 144 10.82 -13.04 -15.95
N LEU A 145 10.07 -12.17 -16.64
CA LEU A 145 9.65 -10.88 -16.10
C LEU A 145 8.75 -11.07 -14.87
N PHE A 146 7.80 -12.00 -14.92
CA PHE A 146 6.99 -12.35 -13.75
C PHE A 146 7.78 -12.98 -12.61
N TYR A 147 8.82 -13.75 -12.94
CA TYR A 147 9.71 -14.33 -11.94
C TYR A 147 10.55 -13.27 -11.23
N ALA A 148 11.22 -12.42 -11.99
CA ALA A 148 12.06 -11.37 -11.45
C ALA A 148 11.22 -10.34 -10.68
N GLY A 149 10.06 -9.96 -11.22
CA GLY A 149 9.13 -9.04 -10.58
C GLY A 149 8.58 -9.55 -9.26
N ASN A 150 8.26 -10.84 -9.13
CA ASN A 150 7.80 -11.44 -7.87
C ASN A 150 8.87 -11.47 -6.76
N LYS A 151 10.15 -11.29 -7.12
CA LYS A 151 11.22 -11.18 -6.14
C LYS A 151 11.48 -9.75 -5.68
N LEU A 152 10.90 -8.76 -6.35
CA LEU A 152 10.95 -7.37 -5.90
C LEU A 152 10.06 -7.21 -4.66
N LYS A 153 10.45 -6.32 -3.75
CA LYS A 153 9.60 -5.92 -2.63
C LYS A 153 8.45 -5.02 -3.08
N ASN A 154 8.63 -4.29 -4.17
CA ASN A 154 7.59 -3.48 -4.80
C ASN A 154 7.14 -4.11 -6.12
N GLU A 155 5.85 -4.38 -6.23
CA GLU A 155 5.24 -4.96 -7.44
C GLU A 155 4.90 -3.90 -8.50
N GLN A 156 4.85 -2.60 -8.16
CA GLN A 156 4.49 -1.54 -9.11
C GLN A 156 5.35 -1.52 -10.40
N PRO A 157 6.69 -1.71 -10.34
CA PRO A 157 7.52 -1.82 -11.54
C PRO A 157 7.16 -3.01 -12.43
N LEU A 158 6.60 -4.08 -11.86
CA LEU A 158 6.09 -5.22 -12.63
C LEU A 158 4.75 -4.85 -13.29
N LEU A 159 3.82 -4.24 -12.55
CA LEU A 159 2.50 -3.86 -13.06
C LEU A 159 2.59 -2.92 -14.28
N SER A 160 3.45 -1.90 -14.21
CA SER A 160 3.62 -0.95 -15.32
C SER A 160 4.20 -1.60 -16.58
N ARG A 161 5.10 -2.60 -16.42
CA ARG A 161 5.62 -3.39 -17.56
C ARG A 161 4.57 -4.31 -18.15
N VAL A 162 3.79 -4.98 -17.31
CA VAL A 162 2.67 -5.84 -17.73
C VAL A 162 1.64 -5.03 -18.53
N ALA A 163 1.32 -3.81 -18.09
CA ALA A 163 0.37 -2.93 -18.77
C ALA A 163 0.81 -2.53 -20.19
N LYS A 164 2.11 -2.31 -20.42
CA LYS A 164 2.65 -1.99 -21.76
C LYS A 164 2.39 -3.08 -22.79
N HIS A 165 2.22 -4.33 -22.35
CA HIS A 165 2.00 -5.49 -23.20
C HIS A 165 0.54 -5.95 -23.27
N ALA A 166 -0.41 -5.21 -22.68
CA ALA A 166 -1.81 -5.63 -22.52
C ALA A 166 -2.58 -6.08 -23.78
N ARG A 167 -2.10 -5.74 -24.98
CA ARG A 167 -2.73 -6.10 -26.26
C ARG A 167 -2.07 -7.28 -26.97
N ASP A 168 -0.96 -7.77 -26.43
CA ASP A 168 -0.18 -8.84 -27.03
C ASP A 168 -0.78 -10.22 -26.69
N ALA A 169 -0.42 -11.24 -27.48
CA ALA A 169 -0.83 -12.61 -27.21
C ALA A 169 0.00 -13.21 -26.06
N PHE A 170 -0.67 -13.78 -25.05
CA PHE A 170 -0.02 -14.33 -23.87
C PHE A 170 0.09 -15.86 -23.91
N PRO A 171 1.14 -16.43 -23.30
CA PRO A 171 1.22 -17.88 -23.12
C PRO A 171 0.04 -18.41 -22.29
N PRO A 172 -0.65 -19.49 -22.71
CA PRO A 172 -1.86 -20.00 -22.02
C PRO A 172 -1.67 -20.36 -20.54
N GLY A 173 -0.44 -20.67 -20.12
CA GLY A 173 -0.11 -20.99 -18.73
C GLY A 173 -0.07 -19.78 -17.78
N PHE A 174 -0.02 -18.55 -18.32
CA PHE A 174 0.13 -17.31 -17.54
C PHE A 174 -1.02 -16.32 -17.74
N GLU A 175 -1.99 -16.62 -18.60
CA GLU A 175 -3.15 -15.76 -18.89
C GLU A 175 -3.87 -15.31 -17.61
N ASP A 176 -4.18 -16.22 -16.69
CA ASP A 176 -4.89 -15.91 -15.45
C ASP A 176 -4.10 -14.93 -14.56
N ARG A 177 -2.78 -15.12 -14.47
CA ARG A 177 -1.90 -14.23 -13.71
C ARG A 177 -1.79 -12.87 -14.39
N PHE A 178 -1.68 -12.86 -15.71
CA PHE A 178 -1.63 -11.64 -16.49
C PHE A 178 -2.91 -10.81 -16.30
N HIS A 179 -4.08 -11.43 -16.43
CA HIS A 179 -5.36 -10.78 -16.21
C HIS A 179 -5.48 -10.23 -14.78
N PHE A 180 -5.04 -10.98 -13.77
CA PHE A 180 -5.00 -10.49 -12.39
C PHE A 180 -4.12 -9.23 -12.22
N LEU A 181 -2.87 -9.27 -12.72
CA LEU A 181 -1.94 -8.15 -12.58
C LEU A 181 -2.43 -6.92 -13.36
N LEU A 182 -2.96 -7.11 -14.57
CA LEU A 182 -3.52 -6.02 -15.34
C LEU A 182 -4.79 -5.45 -14.69
N ALA A 183 -5.62 -6.28 -14.07
CA ALA A 183 -6.77 -5.81 -13.31
C ALA A 183 -6.33 -4.95 -12.11
N LYS A 184 -5.28 -5.37 -11.40
CA LYS A 184 -4.70 -4.58 -10.31
C LYS A 184 -4.18 -3.23 -10.83
N TYR A 185 -3.46 -3.23 -11.96
CA TYR A 185 -3.00 -2.00 -12.60
C TYR A 185 -4.16 -1.06 -12.93
N GLU A 186 -5.21 -1.55 -13.61
CA GLU A 186 -6.36 -0.72 -13.99
C GLU A 186 -7.17 -0.24 -12.77
N PHE A 187 -7.23 -1.02 -11.68
CA PHE A 187 -7.81 -0.56 -10.42
C PHE A 187 -7.03 0.61 -9.83
N GLU A 188 -5.70 0.49 -9.74
CA GLU A 188 -4.81 1.53 -9.21
C GLU A 188 -4.85 2.78 -10.10
N ARG A 189 -4.88 2.61 -11.43
CA ARG A 189 -5.08 3.68 -12.41
C ARG A 189 -6.44 4.35 -12.24
N GLY A 190 -7.51 3.58 -12.02
CA GLY A 190 -8.84 4.13 -11.75
C GLY A 190 -8.88 4.95 -10.46
N ARG A 191 -8.24 4.48 -9.39
CA ARG A 191 -8.08 5.25 -8.14
C ARG A 191 -7.33 6.55 -8.41
N ALA A 192 -6.24 6.47 -9.16
CA ALA A 192 -5.43 7.62 -9.52
C ALA A 192 -6.22 8.70 -10.28
N LEU A 193 -7.03 8.28 -11.25
CA LEU A 193 -7.90 9.15 -12.03
C LEU A 193 -9.00 9.77 -11.17
N ALA A 194 -9.57 9.02 -10.22
CA ALA A 194 -10.58 9.51 -9.30
C ALA A 194 -10.01 10.58 -8.36
N ASP A 195 -8.81 10.35 -7.81
CA ASP A 195 -8.09 11.32 -6.98
C ASP A 195 -7.77 12.60 -7.76
N ALA A 196 -7.54 12.49 -9.07
CA ALA A 196 -7.37 13.61 -9.99
C ALA A 196 -8.67 14.28 -10.45
N GLY A 197 -9.83 13.88 -9.91
CA GLY A 197 -11.13 14.44 -10.29
C GLY A 197 -11.64 13.99 -11.67
N ARG A 198 -10.98 13.04 -12.33
CA ARG A 198 -11.32 12.48 -13.64
C ARG A 198 -12.26 11.27 -13.51
N ALA A 199 -13.43 11.52 -12.92
CA ALA A 199 -14.36 10.46 -12.50
C ALA A 199 -14.82 9.54 -13.64
N ASP A 200 -15.03 10.06 -14.85
CA ASP A 200 -15.52 9.26 -15.99
C ASP A 200 -14.46 8.26 -16.47
N GLU A 201 -13.20 8.69 -16.51
CA GLU A 201 -12.06 7.86 -16.88
C GLU A 201 -11.74 6.84 -15.79
N ALA A 202 -11.90 7.22 -14.51
CA ALA A 202 -11.80 6.30 -13.39
C ALA A 202 -12.82 5.16 -13.51
N ARG A 203 -14.08 5.47 -13.82
CA ARG A 203 -15.11 4.45 -14.06
C ARG A 203 -14.78 3.54 -15.24
N GLY A 204 -14.19 4.09 -16.31
CA GLY A 204 -13.69 3.31 -17.43
C GLY A 204 -12.60 2.30 -17.03
N ALA A 205 -11.60 2.76 -16.27
CA ALA A 205 -10.52 1.92 -15.76
C ALA A 205 -11.03 0.82 -14.81
N TRP A 206 -11.94 1.14 -13.90
CA TRP A 206 -12.58 0.15 -13.03
C TRP A 206 -13.44 -0.86 -13.79
N GLY A 207 -14.14 -0.43 -14.85
CA GLY A 207 -14.86 -1.33 -15.74
C GLY A 207 -13.93 -2.34 -16.42
N GLU A 208 -12.77 -1.89 -16.87
CA GLU A 208 -11.74 -2.75 -17.47
C GLU A 208 -11.12 -3.71 -16.42
N ALA A 209 -10.80 -3.22 -15.23
CA ALA A 209 -10.32 -4.05 -14.13
C ALA A 209 -11.29 -5.21 -13.83
N ARG A 210 -12.59 -4.92 -13.79
CA ARG A 210 -13.64 -5.93 -13.57
C ARG A 210 -13.73 -6.94 -14.72
N ARG A 211 -13.63 -6.47 -15.97
CA ARG A 211 -13.57 -7.35 -17.14
C ARG A 211 -12.41 -8.33 -17.00
N LEU A 212 -11.23 -7.83 -16.66
CA LEU A 212 -10.01 -8.63 -16.50
C LEU A 212 -10.12 -9.64 -15.35
N VAL A 213 -10.63 -9.26 -14.18
CA VAL A 213 -10.87 -10.23 -13.09
C VAL A 213 -11.84 -11.33 -13.51
N SER A 214 -12.85 -11.03 -14.32
CA SER A 214 -13.81 -12.04 -14.77
C SER A 214 -13.19 -13.11 -15.69
N LEU A 215 -12.06 -12.80 -16.33
CA LEU A 215 -11.28 -13.74 -17.15
C LEU A 215 -10.38 -14.66 -16.33
N VAL A 216 -10.13 -14.36 -15.05
CA VAL A 216 -9.32 -15.21 -14.16
C VAL A 216 -10.14 -16.45 -13.79
N ARG A 217 -9.70 -17.61 -14.28
CA ARG A 217 -10.35 -18.89 -14.05
C ARG A 217 -10.22 -19.34 -12.61
N GLU A 218 -11.26 -19.98 -12.08
CA GLU A 218 -11.21 -20.55 -10.74
C GLU A 218 -10.06 -21.55 -10.60
N GLN A 219 -9.75 -22.34 -11.63
CA GLN A 219 -8.64 -23.32 -11.60
C GLN A 219 -7.26 -22.70 -11.37
N ALA A 220 -7.07 -21.41 -11.64
CA ALA A 220 -5.79 -20.70 -11.46
C ALA A 220 -5.26 -20.72 -10.02
N GLY A 221 -6.13 -20.91 -9.03
CA GLY A 221 -5.72 -21.06 -7.62
C GLY A 221 -5.17 -22.43 -7.21
N ALA A 222 -5.10 -23.42 -8.11
CA ALA A 222 -4.68 -24.81 -7.79
C ALA A 222 -3.37 -25.23 -8.47
N ALA A 223 -2.80 -24.41 -9.33
CA ALA A 223 -1.66 -24.81 -10.13
C ALA A 223 -0.34 -24.45 -9.44
N ALA A 224 0.40 -25.45 -8.95
CA ALA A 224 1.85 -25.36 -8.80
C ALA A 224 2.50 -25.44 -10.20
N PRO A 225 3.63 -24.77 -10.46
CA PRO A 225 4.28 -24.82 -11.76
C PRO A 225 4.82 -26.23 -12.04
N LYS A 226 4.77 -26.64 -13.31
CA LYS A 226 5.44 -27.85 -13.81
C LYS A 226 6.70 -27.43 -14.59
N GLY A 227 7.84 -28.10 -14.34
CA GLY A 227 9.10 -27.94 -15.08
C GLY A 227 10.11 -26.97 -14.46
N ASP A 228 11.11 -26.53 -15.24
CA ASP A 228 12.13 -25.54 -14.86
C ASP A 228 11.58 -24.11 -14.70
N ALA A 229 10.26 -23.95 -14.88
CA ALA A 229 9.55 -22.72 -14.59
C ALA A 229 9.69 -22.41 -13.09
N PRO A 230 10.08 -21.18 -12.73
CA PRO A 230 10.32 -20.86 -11.33
C PRO A 230 9.03 -20.99 -10.49
N PRO A 231 9.18 -21.20 -9.16
CA PRO A 231 8.04 -21.37 -8.25
C PRO A 231 6.99 -20.28 -8.47
N SER A 232 5.74 -20.68 -8.72
CA SER A 232 4.61 -19.76 -8.81
C SER A 232 4.48 -19.00 -7.50
N GLU A 233 3.96 -17.78 -7.56
CA GLU A 233 3.68 -16.95 -6.39
C GLU A 233 3.03 -17.75 -5.24
N GLN A 234 3.33 -17.33 -4.02
CA GLN A 234 2.56 -17.76 -2.85
C GLN A 234 1.14 -17.20 -2.97
N GLY A 235 0.13 -18.07 -2.81
CA GLY A 235 -1.28 -17.70 -2.71
C GLY A 235 -2.13 -18.04 -3.94
N ASP A 236 -3.45 -18.03 -3.74
CA ASP A 236 -4.45 -18.34 -4.76
C ASP A 236 -4.72 -17.08 -5.62
N VAL A 237 -4.25 -17.11 -6.88
CA VAL A 237 -4.43 -16.01 -7.86
C VAL A 237 -5.92 -15.67 -8.05
N TYR A 238 -6.80 -16.67 -8.03
CA TYR A 238 -8.24 -16.44 -8.16
C TYR A 238 -8.77 -15.71 -6.92
N ALA A 239 -8.34 -16.08 -5.71
CA ALA A 239 -8.71 -15.34 -4.49
C ALA A 239 -8.21 -13.90 -4.52
N LYS A 240 -6.96 -13.66 -4.97
CA LYS A 240 -6.42 -12.30 -5.15
C LYS A 240 -7.23 -11.50 -6.17
N ALA A 241 -7.64 -12.12 -7.28
CA ALA A 241 -8.48 -11.47 -8.29
C ALA A 241 -9.86 -11.10 -7.71
N ARG A 242 -10.51 -12.01 -6.96
CA ARG A 242 -11.79 -11.72 -6.27
C ARG A 242 -11.67 -10.56 -5.28
N PHE A 243 -10.51 -10.43 -4.62
CA PHE A 243 -10.26 -9.29 -3.75
C PHE A 243 -10.24 -7.96 -4.54
N VAL A 244 -9.57 -7.93 -5.71
CA VAL A 244 -9.57 -6.76 -6.60
C VAL A 244 -10.98 -6.44 -7.12
N ASP A 245 -11.79 -7.44 -7.49
CA ASP A 245 -13.20 -7.23 -7.87
C ASP A 245 -14.00 -6.61 -6.72
N GLY A 246 -13.81 -7.10 -5.50
CA GLY A 246 -14.40 -6.48 -4.30
C GLY A 246 -14.03 -5.01 -4.12
N LEU A 247 -12.76 -4.64 -4.36
CA LEU A 247 -12.30 -3.25 -4.31
C LEU A 247 -12.92 -2.39 -5.41
N VAL A 248 -13.00 -2.92 -6.64
CA VAL A 248 -13.62 -2.24 -7.79
C VAL A 248 -15.11 -1.99 -7.54
N LEU A 249 -15.83 -2.99 -7.02
CA LEU A 249 -17.25 -2.89 -6.68
C LEU A 249 -17.47 -1.83 -5.59
N TYR A 250 -16.63 -1.84 -4.55
CA TYR A 250 -16.68 -0.84 -3.48
C TYR A 250 -16.42 0.58 -4.02
N ALA A 251 -15.39 0.76 -4.84
CA ALA A 251 -15.08 2.04 -5.47
C ALA A 251 -16.22 2.54 -6.40
N SER A 252 -16.98 1.60 -6.98
CA SER A 252 -18.15 1.90 -7.81
C SER A 252 -19.44 2.12 -7.00
N GLY A 253 -19.40 2.00 -5.67
CA GLY A 253 -20.54 2.15 -4.77
C GLY A 253 -21.44 0.92 -4.65
N ASP A 254 -21.05 -0.23 -5.18
CA ASP A 254 -21.75 -1.52 -5.03
C ASP A 254 -21.27 -2.25 -3.77
N ASP A 255 -21.70 -1.76 -2.61
CA ASP A 255 -21.33 -2.32 -1.30
C ASP A 255 -21.79 -3.78 -1.12
N VAL A 256 -22.93 -4.16 -1.74
CA VAL A 256 -23.48 -5.52 -1.65
C VAL A 256 -22.62 -6.48 -2.46
N GLY A 257 -22.33 -6.15 -3.71
CA GLY A 257 -21.44 -6.93 -4.56
C GLY A 257 -20.04 -7.05 -3.95
N ALA A 258 -19.49 -5.94 -3.45
CA ALA A 258 -18.19 -5.92 -2.78
C ALA A 258 -18.16 -6.85 -1.57
N SER A 259 -19.19 -6.80 -0.72
CA SER A 259 -19.31 -7.67 0.46
C SER A 259 -19.32 -9.15 0.08
N GLU A 260 -20.02 -9.53 -1.00
CA GLU A 260 -20.03 -10.92 -1.45
C GLU A 260 -18.66 -11.39 -1.97
N GLN A 261 -17.94 -10.53 -2.71
CA GLN A 261 -16.57 -10.85 -3.15
C GLN A 261 -15.63 -11.02 -1.96
N PHE A 262 -15.64 -10.11 -0.98
CA PHE A 262 -14.78 -10.25 0.20
C PHE A 262 -15.14 -11.48 1.05
N LYS A 263 -16.43 -11.82 1.19
CA LYS A 263 -16.83 -13.09 1.82
C LYS A 263 -16.31 -14.30 1.04
N GLN A 264 -16.29 -14.25 -0.29
CA GLN A 264 -15.70 -15.30 -1.11
C GLN A 264 -14.20 -15.44 -0.87
N VAL A 265 -13.46 -14.33 -0.81
CA VAL A 265 -12.03 -14.32 -0.46
C VAL A 265 -11.81 -14.96 0.92
N VAL A 266 -12.61 -14.60 1.92
CA VAL A 266 -12.56 -15.23 3.26
C VAL A 266 -12.84 -16.74 3.20
N ARG A 267 -13.70 -17.23 2.30
CA ARG A 267 -13.92 -18.68 2.18
C ARG A 267 -12.72 -19.38 1.53
N LEU A 268 -12.20 -18.82 0.43
CA LEU A 268 -11.08 -19.38 -0.35
C LEU A 268 -9.78 -19.45 0.45
N THR A 269 -9.53 -18.45 1.30
CA THR A 269 -8.29 -18.27 2.08
C THR A 269 -8.32 -18.93 3.47
N ASN A 270 -9.34 -19.73 3.77
CA ASN A 270 -9.52 -20.32 5.10
C ASN A 270 -8.40 -21.32 5.46
N PRO A 271 -7.69 -21.17 6.59
CA PRO A 271 -6.61 -22.08 6.97
C PRO A 271 -7.03 -23.55 7.13
N LYS A 272 -8.30 -23.81 7.49
CA LYS A 272 -8.81 -25.16 7.76
C LYS A 272 -9.61 -25.76 6.61
N ARG A 273 -10.28 -24.92 5.81
CA ARG A 273 -11.28 -25.35 4.82
C ARG A 273 -11.08 -24.71 3.44
N GLY A 274 -10.14 -23.78 3.34
CA GLY A 274 -9.86 -23.02 2.13
C GLY A 274 -9.01 -23.84 1.18
N ARG A 275 -8.93 -23.37 -0.05
CA ARG A 275 -8.14 -24.03 -1.10
C ARG A 275 -6.65 -23.77 -0.94
N ALA A 276 -6.29 -22.52 -0.65
CA ALA A 276 -4.95 -22.11 -0.30
C ALA A 276 -5.05 -21.15 0.89
N ALA A 277 -4.39 -21.48 1.99
CA ALA A 277 -4.36 -20.59 3.14
C ALA A 277 -3.58 -19.32 2.78
N ASP A 278 -4.19 -18.16 2.99
CA ASP A 278 -3.56 -16.85 2.85
C ASP A 278 -4.06 -15.95 3.99
N PRO A 279 -3.38 -15.99 5.15
CA PRO A 279 -3.82 -15.24 6.32
C PRO A 279 -3.84 -13.73 6.10
N GLN A 280 -2.90 -13.19 5.32
CA GLN A 280 -2.79 -11.75 5.03
C GLN A 280 -3.96 -11.30 4.15
N LEU A 281 -4.22 -11.98 3.04
CA LEU A 281 -5.35 -11.66 2.17
C LEU A 281 -6.70 -11.82 2.89
N ARG A 282 -6.79 -12.82 3.77
CA ARG A 282 -7.96 -13.04 4.63
C ARG A 282 -8.19 -11.88 5.61
N GLU A 283 -7.13 -11.41 6.26
CA GLU A 283 -7.18 -10.27 7.19
C GLU A 283 -7.65 -9.00 6.47
N LEU A 284 -7.08 -8.71 5.30
CA LEU A 284 -7.51 -7.58 4.46
C LEU A 284 -8.99 -7.71 4.05
N ALA A 285 -9.45 -8.91 3.70
CA ALA A 285 -10.86 -9.12 3.36
C ALA A 285 -11.80 -8.87 4.56
N PHE A 286 -11.39 -9.23 5.78
CA PHE A 286 -12.14 -8.89 6.99
C PHE A 286 -12.15 -7.38 7.27
N LEU A 287 -11.03 -6.69 7.07
CA LEU A 287 -10.94 -5.23 7.19
C LEU A 287 -11.94 -4.54 6.25
N GLN A 288 -11.96 -4.93 4.98
CA GLN A 288 -12.86 -4.33 3.99
C GLN A 288 -14.34 -4.63 4.30
N LEU A 289 -14.67 -5.83 4.76
CA LEU A 289 -16.03 -6.15 5.23
C LEU A 289 -16.44 -5.25 6.41
N ALA A 290 -15.55 -5.08 7.39
CA ALA A 290 -15.82 -4.24 8.54
C ALA A 290 -16.08 -2.78 8.15
N ARG A 291 -15.29 -2.23 7.22
CA ARG A 291 -15.44 -0.87 6.67
C ARG A 291 -16.76 -0.68 5.93
N ILE A 292 -17.15 -1.63 5.08
CA ILE A 292 -18.44 -1.57 4.35
C ILE A 292 -19.61 -1.58 5.35
N HIS A 293 -19.57 -2.45 6.36
CA HIS A 293 -20.60 -2.48 7.39
C HIS A 293 -20.63 -1.20 8.23
N TYR A 294 -19.47 -0.64 8.55
CA TYR A 294 -19.36 0.62 9.28
C TYR A 294 -19.94 1.80 8.47
N GLN A 295 -19.63 1.90 7.17
CA GLN A 295 -20.17 2.89 6.24
C GLN A 295 -21.70 2.82 6.19
N ASN A 296 -22.25 1.60 6.12
CA ASN A 296 -23.69 1.35 6.08
C ASN A 296 -24.39 1.49 7.46
N ARG A 297 -23.71 2.04 8.47
CA ARG A 297 -24.19 2.19 9.86
C ARG A 297 -24.56 0.89 10.55
N GLN A 298 -24.11 -0.24 10.02
CA GLN A 298 -24.29 -1.58 10.55
C GLN A 298 -23.18 -1.88 11.59
N ASN A 299 -23.06 -1.01 12.60
CA ASN A 299 -21.91 -0.99 13.51
C ASN A 299 -21.69 -2.31 14.27
N ARG A 300 -22.75 -3.06 14.58
CA ARG A 300 -22.62 -4.39 15.22
C ARG A 300 -21.93 -5.41 14.32
N TYR A 301 -22.24 -5.40 13.03
CA TYR A 301 -21.55 -6.25 12.05
C TYR A 301 -20.12 -5.78 11.82
N ALA A 302 -19.89 -4.46 11.80
CA ALA A 302 -18.54 -3.90 11.72
C ALA A 302 -17.66 -4.38 12.88
N ILE A 303 -18.15 -4.27 14.13
CA ILE A 303 -17.46 -4.78 15.33
C ILE A 303 -17.14 -6.27 15.20
N PHE A 304 -18.12 -7.07 14.75
CA PHE A 304 -17.89 -8.50 14.54
C PHE A 304 -16.74 -8.78 13.57
N TYR A 305 -16.66 -8.07 12.45
CA TYR A 305 -15.62 -8.26 11.45
C TYR A 305 -14.26 -7.71 11.88
N TYR A 306 -14.20 -6.55 12.56
CA TYR A 306 -12.95 -6.08 13.18
C TYR A 306 -12.40 -7.10 14.19
N GLY A 307 -13.29 -7.74 14.96
CA GLY A 307 -12.92 -8.83 15.88
C GLY A 307 -12.44 -10.12 15.22
N LYS A 308 -12.40 -10.21 13.88
CA LYS A 308 -11.82 -11.36 13.14
C LYS A 308 -10.35 -11.17 12.77
N MET A 309 -9.79 -9.98 12.99
CA MET A 309 -8.38 -9.73 12.71
C MET A 309 -7.50 -10.50 13.71
N PRO A 310 -6.42 -11.13 13.24
CA PRO A 310 -5.49 -11.80 14.13
C PRO A 310 -4.79 -10.78 15.04
N TRP A 311 -4.63 -11.15 16.31
CA TRP A 311 -3.84 -10.35 17.25
C TRP A 311 -2.38 -10.23 16.74
N GLY A 312 -1.86 -9.01 16.69
CA GLY A 312 -0.53 -8.72 16.14
C GLY A 312 -0.41 -8.79 14.61
N GLY A 313 -1.53 -8.92 13.88
CA GLY A 313 -1.55 -8.80 12.42
C GLY A 313 -1.19 -7.40 11.93
N GLU A 314 -0.84 -7.27 10.64
CA GLU A 314 -0.40 -6.00 10.06
C GLU A 314 -1.48 -4.91 10.12
N SER A 315 -2.76 -5.29 10.00
CA SER A 315 -3.90 -4.38 10.03
C SER A 315 -4.60 -4.35 11.39
N TRP A 316 -4.09 -5.05 12.39
CA TRP A 316 -4.79 -5.22 13.67
C TRP A 316 -4.98 -3.90 14.43
N LEU A 317 -3.96 -3.03 14.47
CA LEU A 317 -4.06 -1.73 15.14
C LEU A 317 -5.02 -0.79 14.42
N GLU A 318 -4.98 -0.79 13.08
CA GLU A 318 -5.93 -0.04 12.26
C GLU A 318 -7.36 -0.51 12.51
N GLY A 319 -7.59 -1.82 12.51
CA GLY A 319 -8.89 -2.40 12.84
C GLY A 319 -9.35 -2.11 14.27
N LEU A 320 -8.44 -2.10 15.24
CA LEU A 320 -8.75 -1.75 16.64
C LEU A 320 -9.16 -0.27 16.76
N TRP A 321 -8.47 0.61 16.04
CA TRP A 321 -8.81 2.02 15.93
C TRP A 321 -10.18 2.22 15.26
N GLU A 322 -10.44 1.59 14.11
CA GLU A 322 -11.75 1.68 13.43
C GLU A 322 -12.88 1.05 14.26
N ALA A 323 -12.62 -0.06 14.94
CA ALA A 323 -13.57 -0.68 15.87
C ALA A 323 -13.96 0.25 17.01
N SER A 324 -13.03 1.08 17.50
CA SER A 324 -13.31 2.06 18.56
C SER A 324 -14.42 3.02 18.15
N TYR A 325 -14.44 3.47 16.89
CA TYR A 325 -15.55 4.28 16.40
C TYR A 325 -16.84 3.49 16.27
N ALA A 326 -16.79 2.22 15.87
CA ALA A 326 -17.98 1.38 15.76
C ALA A 326 -18.62 1.13 17.14
N HIS A 327 -17.82 0.88 18.18
CA HIS A 327 -18.27 0.80 19.58
C HIS A 327 -18.86 2.13 20.06
N TYR A 328 -18.18 3.25 19.79
CA TYR A 328 -18.68 4.58 20.12
C TYR A 328 -20.06 4.83 19.51
N ARG A 329 -20.27 4.47 18.24
CA ARG A 329 -21.56 4.68 17.54
C ARG A 329 -22.73 3.89 18.11
N ILE A 330 -22.49 2.78 18.82
CA ILE A 330 -23.54 2.02 19.51
C ILE A 330 -23.67 2.41 20.99
N GLY A 331 -22.92 3.42 21.45
CA GLY A 331 -22.92 3.88 22.84
C GLY A 331 -22.08 3.01 23.79
N ASP A 332 -21.25 2.10 23.26
CA ASP A 332 -20.35 1.27 24.05
C ASP A 332 -19.05 2.04 24.37
N TYR A 333 -19.19 3.01 25.26
CA TYR A 333 -18.10 3.92 25.66
C TYR A 333 -16.99 3.19 26.42
N GLU A 334 -17.34 2.18 27.21
CA GLU A 334 -16.40 1.40 28.03
C GLU A 334 -15.42 0.63 27.15
N LYS A 335 -15.94 -0.07 26.14
CA LYS A 335 -15.08 -0.78 25.18
C LYS A 335 -14.30 0.18 24.28
N THR A 336 -14.91 1.29 23.88
CA THR A 336 -14.22 2.36 23.14
C THR A 336 -12.98 2.83 23.91
N LEU A 337 -13.13 3.20 25.19
CA LEU A 337 -12.01 3.66 26.02
C LEU A 337 -10.95 2.57 26.23
N GLY A 338 -11.36 1.31 26.35
CA GLY A 338 -10.43 0.17 26.46
C GLY A 338 -9.58 -0.06 25.19
N ASN A 339 -10.20 0.04 24.01
CA ASN A 339 -9.45 -0.02 22.74
C ASN A 339 -8.48 1.16 22.62
N LEU A 340 -8.92 2.38 22.96
CA LEU A 340 -8.07 3.57 22.92
C LEU A 340 -6.93 3.50 23.94
N LEU A 341 -7.15 2.86 25.10
CA LEU A 341 -6.09 2.58 26.07
C LEU A 341 -5.02 1.67 25.48
N THR A 342 -5.43 0.64 24.72
CA THR A 342 -4.50 -0.25 24.02
C THR A 342 -3.64 0.54 23.03
N LEU A 343 -4.24 1.34 22.15
CA LEU A 343 -3.53 2.15 21.15
C LEU A 343 -2.55 3.16 21.79
N GLN A 344 -2.82 3.60 23.02
CA GLN A 344 -2.00 4.55 23.77
C GLN A 344 -0.98 3.87 24.71
N SER A 345 -0.88 2.54 24.67
CA SER A 345 0.05 1.79 25.50
C SER A 345 1.52 2.06 25.10
N PRO A 346 2.49 1.85 26.02
CA PRO A 346 3.91 1.98 25.72
C PRO A 346 4.40 1.08 24.57
N TYR A 347 3.70 -0.02 24.28
CA TYR A 347 3.99 -0.89 23.14
C TYR A 347 3.83 -0.18 21.79
N PHE A 348 2.92 0.80 21.70
CA PHE A 348 2.59 1.51 20.46
C PHE A 348 2.93 3.00 20.52
N LYS A 349 3.89 3.39 21.37
CA LYS A 349 4.36 4.79 21.50
C LYS A 349 4.84 5.42 20.17
N ASP A 350 5.21 4.55 19.24
CA ASP A 350 5.76 4.87 17.93
C ASP A 350 4.73 4.83 16.80
N GLU A 351 3.52 4.34 17.09
CA GLU A 351 2.40 4.27 16.17
C GLU A 351 1.66 5.61 16.10
N TYR A 352 1.10 5.93 14.94
CA TYR A 352 0.51 7.23 14.67
C TYR A 352 -1.02 7.16 14.65
N PHE A 353 -1.65 7.51 15.77
CA PHE A 353 -3.11 7.59 15.92
C PHE A 353 -3.57 8.87 16.67
N PRO A 354 -3.33 10.08 16.12
CA PRO A 354 -3.70 11.35 16.78
C PRO A 354 -5.20 11.45 17.09
N GLU A 355 -6.05 10.93 16.21
CA GLU A 355 -7.50 10.92 16.34
C GLU A 355 -7.99 10.17 17.58
N SER A 356 -7.20 9.21 18.08
CA SER A 356 -7.53 8.44 19.29
C SER A 356 -7.76 9.35 20.50
N TYR A 357 -6.99 10.44 20.62
CA TYR A 357 -7.15 11.41 21.71
C TYR A 357 -8.40 12.25 21.54
N VAL A 358 -8.72 12.65 20.30
CA VAL A 358 -9.95 13.39 20.00
C VAL A 358 -11.17 12.53 20.33
N LEU A 359 -11.22 11.27 19.88
CA LEU A 359 -12.30 10.35 20.21
C LEU A 359 -12.41 10.11 21.73
N LYS A 360 -11.28 9.89 22.42
CA LYS A 360 -11.25 9.73 23.88
C LYS A 360 -11.83 10.95 24.60
N SER A 361 -11.50 12.15 24.14
CA SER A 361 -12.04 13.40 24.72
C SER A 361 -13.55 13.53 24.50
N ILE A 362 -14.06 13.13 23.33
CA ILE A 362 -15.50 13.10 23.02
C ILE A 362 -16.21 12.11 23.94
N VAL A 363 -15.66 10.90 24.14
CA VAL A 363 -16.24 9.90 25.03
C VAL A 363 -16.33 10.44 26.47
N TYR A 364 -15.29 11.08 26.99
CA TYR A 364 -15.35 11.69 28.32
C TYR A 364 -16.37 12.84 28.38
N TYR A 365 -16.42 13.69 27.35
CA TYR A 365 -17.39 14.78 27.27
C TYR A 365 -18.85 14.27 27.26
N GLU A 366 -19.16 13.25 26.46
CA GLU A 366 -20.48 12.59 26.38
C GLU A 366 -20.91 11.91 27.69
N ASN A 367 -19.93 11.58 28.55
CA ASN A 367 -20.15 11.01 29.88
C ASN A 367 -20.00 12.05 31.00
N CYS A 368 -20.04 13.35 30.67
CA CYS A 368 -19.99 14.49 31.60
C CYS A 368 -18.72 14.54 32.46
N ARG A 369 -17.65 13.89 31.99
CA ARG A 369 -16.31 13.85 32.60
C ARG A 369 -15.43 14.94 32.02
N TYR A 370 -15.84 16.18 32.30
CA TYR A 370 -15.20 17.38 31.72
C TYR A 370 -13.72 17.54 32.12
N PRO A 371 -13.30 17.30 33.38
CA PRO A 371 -11.89 17.37 33.76
C PRO A 371 -11.03 16.34 33.01
N GLU A 372 -11.51 15.10 32.87
CA GLU A 372 -10.81 14.05 32.12
C GLU A 372 -10.70 14.39 30.63
N ALA A 373 -11.79 14.90 30.03
CA ALA A 373 -11.78 15.37 28.64
C ALA A 373 -10.74 16.48 28.42
N ARG A 374 -10.67 17.46 29.32
CA ARG A 374 -9.69 18.56 29.27
C ARG A 374 -8.25 18.05 29.32
N ARG A 375 -7.93 17.15 30.25
CA ARG A 375 -6.58 16.55 30.36
C ARG A 375 -6.17 15.83 29.07
N VAL A 376 -7.07 15.07 28.47
CA VAL A 376 -6.80 14.38 27.20
C VAL A 376 -6.50 15.38 26.07
N LEU A 377 -7.25 16.48 26.00
CA LEU A 377 -7.04 17.54 24.99
C LEU A 377 -5.71 18.28 25.20
N GLU A 378 -5.31 18.50 26.45
CA GLU A 378 -4.01 19.10 26.79
C GLU A 378 -2.84 18.17 26.40
N THR A 379 -2.96 16.87 26.70
CA THR A 379 -1.99 15.86 26.25
C THR A 379 -1.89 15.82 24.73
N PHE A 380 -3.02 15.83 24.03
CA PHE A 380 -3.06 15.86 22.56
C PHE A 380 -2.32 17.07 22.00
N ALA A 381 -2.64 18.28 22.48
CA ALA A 381 -1.99 19.50 22.04
C ALA A 381 -0.49 19.49 22.33
N GLY A 382 -0.08 19.04 23.52
CA GLY A 382 1.34 18.93 23.88
C GLY A 382 2.13 17.96 23.00
N LEU A 383 1.50 16.89 22.51
CA LEU A 383 2.14 15.89 21.65
C LEU A 383 2.17 16.30 20.17
N TYR A 384 1.09 16.88 19.65
CA TYR A 384 0.90 17.04 18.20
C TYR A 384 1.01 18.47 17.69
N GLN A 385 0.92 19.50 18.55
CA GLN A 385 1.19 20.89 18.12
C GLN A 385 2.63 21.04 17.58
N PRO A 386 3.69 20.54 18.25
CA PRO A 386 5.05 20.65 17.72
C PRO A 386 5.25 19.88 16.40
N VAL A 387 4.51 18.78 16.21
CA VAL A 387 4.53 18.00 14.96
C VAL A 387 3.90 18.81 13.83
N TYR A 388 2.74 19.42 14.08
CA TYR A 388 2.08 20.30 13.14
C TYR A 388 2.96 21.48 12.73
N ASP A 389 3.59 22.16 13.70
CA ASP A 389 4.43 23.33 13.43
C ASP A 389 5.64 22.97 12.53
N GLU A 390 6.27 21.81 12.77
CA GLU A 390 7.39 21.34 11.94
C GLU A 390 6.91 20.87 10.55
N LEU A 391 5.71 20.28 10.44
CA LEU A 391 5.12 19.96 9.14
C LEU A 391 4.81 21.21 8.32
N VAL A 392 4.29 22.28 8.94
CA VAL A 392 4.08 23.58 8.30
C VAL A 392 5.40 24.13 7.76
N LYS A 393 6.46 24.11 8.58
CA LYS A 393 7.79 24.56 8.18
C LYS A 393 8.39 23.72 7.04
N THR A 394 8.26 22.40 7.14
CA THR A 394 8.84 21.45 6.17
C THR A 394 8.14 21.55 4.81
N THR A 395 6.81 21.55 4.80
CA THR A 395 6.00 21.60 3.58
C THR A 395 5.90 23.00 2.97
N GLY A 396 6.09 24.05 3.78
CA GLY A 396 6.14 25.43 3.31
C GLY A 396 7.42 25.79 2.55
N ALA A 397 8.49 24.98 2.68
CA ALA A 397 9.73 25.20 1.97
C ALA A 397 9.62 24.75 0.50
N GLN A 398 9.92 25.65 -0.43
CA GLN A 398 10.03 25.29 -1.85
C GLN A 398 11.31 24.46 -2.05
N ARG A 399 11.14 23.16 -2.29
CA ARG A 399 12.22 22.20 -2.49
C ARG A 399 11.90 21.33 -3.69
N PRO A 400 12.91 20.84 -4.44
CA PRO A 400 12.69 19.83 -5.46
C PRO A 400 12.13 18.54 -4.82
N PRO A 401 11.35 17.73 -5.55
CA PRO A 401 10.79 16.48 -5.04
C PRO A 401 11.84 15.59 -4.37
N ALA A 402 12.99 15.36 -5.02
CA ALA A 402 14.07 14.53 -4.48
C ALA A 402 14.53 14.93 -3.07
N ALA A 403 14.56 16.23 -2.75
CA ALA A 403 14.95 16.71 -1.43
C ALA A 403 13.96 16.32 -0.32
N TYR A 404 12.70 16.01 -0.65
CA TYR A 404 11.74 15.45 0.30
C TYR A 404 11.99 13.96 0.57
N TYR A 405 12.56 13.23 -0.40
CA TYR A 405 13.02 11.86 -0.16
C TYR A 405 14.25 11.85 0.74
N ASP A 406 15.21 12.77 0.53
CA ASP A 406 16.39 12.91 1.39
C ASP A 406 16.04 13.22 2.86
N LEU A 407 14.89 13.85 3.10
CA LEU A 407 14.36 14.05 4.46
C LEU A 407 13.98 12.73 5.15
N LEU A 408 13.60 11.70 4.39
CA LEU A 408 13.34 10.37 4.94
C LEU A 408 14.64 9.71 5.42
N ASP A 409 15.72 9.80 4.63
CA ASP A 409 17.02 9.21 4.99
C ASP A 409 17.68 9.98 6.15
N THR A 410 17.71 11.31 6.07
CA THR A 410 18.28 12.17 7.13
C THR A 410 17.44 12.18 8.40
N GLY A 411 16.11 12.08 8.29
CA GLY A 411 15.19 11.98 9.43
C GLY A 411 15.42 10.75 10.30
N ALA A 412 15.94 9.66 9.70
CA ALA A 412 16.33 8.45 10.42
C ALA A 412 17.49 8.67 11.41
N ARG A 413 18.36 9.64 11.10
CA ARG A 413 19.57 9.98 11.87
C ARG A 413 19.37 11.20 12.77
N GLY A 414 18.18 11.81 12.76
CA GLY A 414 17.84 13.02 13.51
C GLY A 414 17.32 12.78 14.94
N GLY A 415 16.91 13.86 15.60
CA GLY A 415 16.26 13.83 16.92
C GLY A 415 14.85 13.21 16.91
N ALA A 416 14.18 13.20 18.06
CA ALA A 416 12.88 12.54 18.23
C ALA A 416 11.77 13.07 17.30
N LEU A 417 11.74 14.37 17.02
CA LEU A 417 10.72 15.00 16.17
C LEU A 417 10.88 14.66 14.67
N PRO A 418 12.07 14.82 14.05
CA PRO A 418 12.33 14.33 12.69
C PRO A 418 12.01 12.84 12.52
N ARG A 419 12.34 12.00 13.52
CA ARG A 419 12.03 10.57 13.50
C ARG A 419 10.52 10.29 13.47
N ARG A 420 9.72 11.09 14.19
CA ARG A 420 8.25 10.99 14.15
C ARG A 420 7.69 11.38 12.78
N ILE A 421 8.20 12.44 12.17
CA ILE A 421 7.78 12.89 10.82
C ILE A 421 8.17 11.87 9.74
N MET A 422 9.34 11.23 9.87
CA MET A 422 9.76 10.14 8.99
C MET A 422 8.80 8.94 9.11
N LYS A 423 8.51 8.47 10.33
CA LYS A 423 7.57 7.36 10.55
C LYS A 423 6.18 7.70 10.01
N LEU A 424 5.74 8.93 10.19
CA LEU A 424 4.50 9.47 9.65
C LEU A 424 4.45 9.33 8.13
N ALA A 425 5.51 9.69 7.40
CA ALA A 425 5.58 9.51 5.96
C ALA A 425 5.46 8.03 5.55
N PHE A 426 6.10 7.12 6.31
CA PHE A 426 6.04 5.67 6.06
C PHE A 426 4.73 5.00 6.47
N THR A 427 3.77 5.72 7.06
CA THR A 427 2.39 5.22 7.20
C THR A 427 1.72 5.08 5.84
N ASP A 428 2.16 5.84 4.82
CA ASP A 428 1.75 5.64 3.44
C ASP A 428 2.48 4.44 2.83
N GLN A 429 1.71 3.44 2.40
CA GLN A 429 2.25 2.21 1.81
C GLN A 429 2.99 2.47 0.49
N ASN A 430 2.56 3.44 -0.32
CA ASN A 430 3.21 3.76 -1.58
C ASN A 430 4.57 4.42 -1.33
N VAL A 431 4.67 5.33 -0.36
CA VAL A 431 5.95 5.91 0.07
C VAL A 431 6.91 4.81 0.53
N ARG A 432 6.40 3.85 1.32
CA ARG A 432 7.18 2.70 1.80
C ARG A 432 7.68 1.82 0.64
N GLN A 433 6.81 1.49 -0.31
CA GLN A 433 7.13 0.66 -1.48
C GLN A 433 8.15 1.33 -2.42
N LEU A 434 7.99 2.64 -2.65
CA LEU A 434 8.94 3.42 -3.46
C LEU A 434 10.31 3.49 -2.77
N ALA A 435 10.36 3.77 -1.48
CA ALA A 435 11.61 3.77 -0.72
C ALA A 435 12.29 2.40 -0.72
N GLN A 436 11.52 1.31 -0.65
CA GLN A 436 12.05 -0.04 -0.80
C GLN A 436 12.63 -0.27 -2.20
N SER A 437 11.99 0.23 -3.26
CA SER A 437 12.48 0.12 -4.64
C SER A 437 13.79 0.87 -4.83
N VAL A 438 13.90 2.09 -4.28
CA VAL A 438 15.16 2.86 -4.29
C VAL A 438 16.27 2.07 -3.60
N ALA A 439 15.99 1.52 -2.42
CA ALA A 439 16.95 0.71 -1.68
C ALA A 439 17.35 -0.58 -2.42
N GLU A 440 16.45 -1.21 -3.16
CA GLU A 440 16.75 -2.38 -4.00
C GLU A 440 17.66 -2.02 -5.18
N VAL A 441 17.41 -0.90 -5.85
CA VAL A 441 18.26 -0.40 -6.93
C VAL A 441 19.66 -0.02 -6.40
N GLU A 442 19.74 0.67 -5.26
CA GLU A 442 21.02 0.98 -4.60
C GLU A 442 21.79 -0.29 -4.22
N ASP A 443 21.08 -1.28 -3.67
CA ASP A 443 21.67 -2.57 -3.31
C ASP A 443 22.24 -3.32 -4.53
N GLU A 444 21.50 -3.31 -5.63
CA GLU A 444 21.93 -3.90 -6.89
C GLU A 444 23.17 -3.19 -7.45
N MET A 445 23.26 -1.87 -7.34
CA MET A 445 24.43 -1.10 -7.74
C MET A 445 25.65 -1.42 -6.86
N ASP A 446 25.52 -1.32 -5.55
CA ASP A 446 26.64 -1.35 -4.62
C ASP A 446 27.10 -2.78 -4.31
N ARG A 447 26.20 -3.66 -3.88
CA ARG A 447 26.53 -5.05 -3.56
C ARG A 447 26.37 -5.95 -4.79
N GLY A 448 25.32 -5.75 -5.58
CA GLY A 448 25.02 -6.57 -6.75
C GLY A 448 26.09 -6.48 -7.84
N ILE A 449 26.53 -5.27 -8.19
CA ILE A 449 27.59 -5.02 -9.19
C ILE A 449 28.93 -4.72 -8.51
N GLY A 450 28.95 -3.81 -7.54
CA GLY A 450 30.20 -3.41 -6.85
C GLY A 450 30.86 -4.52 -6.03
N GLY A 451 30.08 -5.50 -5.53
CA GLY A 451 30.60 -6.67 -4.82
C GLY A 451 31.18 -7.78 -5.70
N ARG A 452 31.09 -7.66 -7.04
CA ARG A 452 31.49 -8.72 -7.99
C ARG A 452 32.98 -8.73 -8.27
N ARG A 453 33.45 -9.79 -8.95
CA ARG A 453 34.84 -9.92 -9.41
C ARG A 453 35.25 -8.74 -10.29
N SER A 454 36.56 -8.45 -10.31
CA SER A 454 37.09 -7.26 -10.99
C SER A 454 36.77 -7.23 -12.49
N GLU A 455 36.77 -8.40 -13.12
CA GLU A 455 36.49 -8.64 -14.53
C GLU A 455 35.06 -8.24 -14.88
N PHE A 456 34.09 -8.59 -14.02
CA PHE A 456 32.70 -8.17 -14.20
C PHE A 456 32.54 -6.68 -13.92
N ARG A 457 33.07 -6.20 -12.79
CA ARG A 457 32.90 -4.81 -12.33
C ARG A 457 33.44 -3.77 -13.32
N GLN A 458 34.55 -4.08 -13.99
CA GLN A 458 35.19 -3.19 -14.96
C GLN A 458 34.66 -3.38 -16.40
N SER A 459 33.79 -4.37 -16.62
CA SER A 459 33.24 -4.68 -17.94
C SER A 459 32.34 -3.58 -18.52
N ALA A 460 32.16 -3.61 -19.84
CA ALA A 460 31.19 -2.76 -20.52
C ALA A 460 29.74 -3.04 -20.05
N LEU A 461 29.42 -4.30 -19.75
CA LEU A 461 28.12 -4.70 -19.20
C LEU A 461 27.85 -3.98 -17.87
N ALA A 462 28.77 -4.06 -16.90
CA ALA A 462 28.59 -3.42 -15.60
C ALA A 462 28.46 -1.90 -15.70
N LYS A 463 29.17 -1.24 -16.63
CA LYS A 463 29.01 0.19 -16.89
C LYS A 463 27.62 0.52 -17.40
N ARG A 464 27.13 -0.21 -18.42
CA ARG A 464 25.78 -0.02 -18.98
C ARG A 464 24.70 -0.26 -17.92
N LEU A 465 24.78 -1.35 -17.17
CA LEU A 465 23.84 -1.67 -16.10
C LEU A 465 23.85 -0.58 -15.02
N GLY A 466 25.03 -0.11 -14.61
CA GLY A 466 25.16 0.97 -13.64
C GLY A 466 24.59 2.30 -14.13
N GLU A 467 24.68 2.61 -15.42
CA GLU A 467 24.03 3.79 -16.01
C GLU A 467 22.50 3.66 -16.02
N GLN A 468 21.97 2.49 -16.39
CA GLN A 468 20.54 2.19 -16.36
C GLN A 468 19.96 2.28 -14.94
N LEU A 469 20.62 1.66 -13.96
CA LEU A 469 20.20 1.70 -12.55
C LEU A 469 20.25 3.11 -11.97
N ARG A 470 21.25 3.93 -12.33
CA ARG A 470 21.30 5.35 -11.92
C ARG A 470 20.13 6.14 -12.48
N ALA A 471 19.77 5.93 -13.74
CA ALA A 471 18.62 6.59 -14.35
C ALA A 471 17.31 6.16 -13.68
N GLU A 472 17.14 4.86 -13.41
CA GLU A 472 15.97 4.33 -12.69
C GLU A 472 15.89 4.90 -11.26
N LYS A 473 17.01 4.96 -10.54
CA LYS A 473 17.09 5.55 -9.20
C LYS A 473 16.64 7.01 -9.19
N VAL A 474 17.08 7.83 -10.14
CA VAL A 474 16.69 9.25 -10.20
C VAL A 474 15.17 9.37 -10.33
N THR A 475 14.55 8.62 -11.24
CA THR A 475 13.09 8.59 -11.42
C THR A 475 12.37 8.16 -10.14
N LEU A 476 12.82 7.07 -9.50
CA LEU A 476 12.21 6.56 -8.27
C LEU A 476 12.33 7.54 -7.10
N VAL A 477 13.47 8.23 -6.96
CA VAL A 477 13.71 9.24 -5.92
C VAL A 477 12.84 10.47 -6.14
N GLU A 478 12.69 10.93 -7.38
CA GLU A 478 11.79 12.04 -7.71
C GLU A 478 10.33 11.70 -7.38
N GLU A 479 9.86 10.51 -7.75
CA GLU A 479 8.52 10.05 -7.45
C GLU A 479 8.29 9.88 -5.94
N ALA A 480 9.21 9.18 -5.25
CA ALA A 480 9.15 8.99 -3.80
C ALA A 480 9.14 10.33 -3.06
N GLY A 481 9.92 11.30 -3.54
CA GLY A 481 9.97 12.65 -3.01
C GLY A 481 8.66 13.42 -3.19
N ALA A 482 8.06 13.36 -4.39
CA ALA A 482 6.76 13.98 -4.67
C ALA A 482 5.65 13.38 -3.79
N ARG A 483 5.63 12.05 -3.65
CA ARG A 483 4.69 11.32 -2.78
C ARG A 483 4.87 11.68 -1.31
N THR A 484 6.11 11.72 -0.85
CA THR A 484 6.44 12.10 0.53
C THR A 484 5.93 13.50 0.83
N ARG A 485 6.19 14.46 -0.05
CA ARG A 485 5.66 15.83 0.09
C ARG A 485 4.14 15.83 0.20
N ALA A 486 3.44 15.16 -0.72
CA ALA A 486 1.98 15.09 -0.72
C ALA A 486 1.44 14.47 0.58
N LYS A 487 2.07 13.40 1.07
CA LYS A 487 1.71 12.77 2.35
C LYS A 487 1.91 13.72 3.53
N LEU A 488 3.04 14.43 3.59
CA LEU A 488 3.30 15.39 4.67
C LEU A 488 2.32 16.58 4.64
N GLU A 489 1.95 17.06 3.44
CA GLU A 489 0.94 18.10 3.26
C GLU A 489 -0.46 17.62 3.71
N TRP A 490 -0.83 16.39 3.36
CA TRP A 490 -2.07 15.77 3.81
C TRP A 490 -2.14 15.67 5.33
N GLU A 491 -1.07 15.16 5.95
CA GLU A 491 -0.98 15.02 7.41
C GLU A 491 -0.99 16.35 8.14
N ARG A 492 -0.31 17.37 7.60
CA ARG A 492 -0.38 18.74 8.11
C ARG A 492 -1.83 19.22 8.17
N ASP A 493 -2.58 18.98 7.09
CA ASP A 493 -3.97 19.45 6.98
C ASP A 493 -4.92 18.62 7.86
N GLN A 494 -4.69 17.31 8.02
CA GLN A 494 -5.41 16.48 8.99
C GLN A 494 -5.13 16.94 10.43
N LEU A 495 -3.87 17.12 10.82
CA LEU A 495 -3.53 17.60 12.16
C LEU A 495 -4.11 18.99 12.43
N ARG A 496 -4.09 19.90 11.43
CA ARG A 496 -4.77 21.20 11.55
C ARG A 496 -6.25 21.03 11.88
N SER A 497 -6.94 20.13 11.18
CA SER A 497 -8.35 19.82 11.42
C SER A 497 -8.57 19.25 12.83
N LEU A 498 -7.75 18.30 13.26
CA LEU A 498 -7.85 17.69 14.59
C LEU A 498 -7.55 18.68 15.71
N LEU A 499 -6.56 19.56 15.55
CA LEU A 499 -6.26 20.64 16.48
C LEU A 499 -7.43 21.63 16.60
N ALA A 500 -8.07 21.98 15.47
CA ALA A 500 -9.26 22.82 15.47
C ALA A 500 -10.46 22.13 16.17
N GLN A 501 -10.66 20.83 15.92
CA GLN A 501 -11.69 20.03 16.59
C GLN A 501 -11.44 19.94 18.10
N ALA A 502 -10.20 19.65 18.50
CA ALA A 502 -9.78 19.61 19.90
C ALA A 502 -10.02 20.96 20.60
N LEU A 503 -9.70 22.07 19.95
CA LEU A 503 -9.99 23.41 20.46
C LEU A 503 -11.49 23.64 20.64
N ARG A 504 -12.32 23.24 19.68
CA ARG A 504 -13.78 23.34 19.79
C ARG A 504 -14.31 22.53 20.96
N ILE A 505 -13.86 21.28 21.12
CA ILE A 505 -14.25 20.44 22.26
C ILE A 505 -13.80 21.10 23.56
N LYS A 506 -12.60 21.66 23.62
CA LYS A 506 -12.08 22.38 24.79
C LYS A 506 -12.99 23.55 25.19
N ILE A 507 -13.46 24.34 24.22
CA ILE A 507 -14.40 25.44 24.47
C ILE A 507 -15.72 24.91 25.04
N GLU A 508 -16.28 23.84 24.48
CA GLU A 508 -17.52 23.24 24.98
C GLU A 508 -17.34 22.65 26.40
N VAL A 509 -16.22 21.99 26.66
CA VAL A 509 -15.83 21.50 27.98
C VAL A 509 -15.78 22.66 28.99
N SER A 510 -15.05 23.73 28.67
CA SER A 510 -14.95 24.90 29.55
C SER A 510 -16.29 25.59 29.78
N ARG A 511 -17.15 25.66 28.76
CA ARG A 511 -18.53 26.16 28.91
C ARG A 511 -19.33 25.32 29.90
N LYS A 512 -19.24 23.98 29.81
CA LYS A 512 -19.93 23.06 30.72
C LYS A 512 -19.38 23.08 32.14
N GLU A 513 -18.07 23.20 32.31
CA GLU A 513 -17.45 23.42 33.62
C GLU A 513 -17.96 24.73 34.23
N ARG A 514 -18.02 25.82 33.45
CA ARG A 514 -18.57 27.11 33.92
C ARG A 514 -20.04 27.00 34.34
N GLU A 515 -20.89 26.39 33.52
CA GLU A 515 -22.32 26.17 33.83
C GLU A 515 -22.49 25.40 35.16
N ALA A 516 -21.64 24.38 35.40
CA ALA A 516 -21.65 23.61 36.65
C ALA A 516 -21.22 24.44 37.87
N LEU A 517 -20.21 25.29 37.72
CA LEU A 517 -19.72 26.20 38.76
C LEU A 517 -20.75 27.28 39.10
N GLU A 518 -21.31 27.95 38.10
CA GLU A 518 -22.39 28.95 38.26
C GLU A 518 -23.60 28.34 38.98
N GLY A 519 -24.01 27.13 38.58
CA GLY A 519 -25.08 26.40 39.26
C GLY A 519 -24.75 26.01 40.70
N SER A 520 -23.47 25.84 41.04
CA SER A 520 -23.01 25.56 42.41
C SER A 520 -23.03 26.80 43.27
N LEU A 521 -22.60 27.94 42.71
CA LEU A 521 -22.69 29.24 43.37
C LEU A 521 -24.14 29.64 43.63
N ALA A 522 -25.04 29.47 42.66
CA ALA A 522 -26.46 29.81 42.80
C ALA A 522 -27.19 28.97 43.85
N ARG A 523 -26.78 27.72 44.07
CA ARG A 523 -27.37 26.80 45.07
C ARG A 523 -26.68 26.81 46.43
N GLY A 524 -25.59 27.57 46.58
CA GLY A 524 -24.77 27.57 47.80
C GLY A 524 -24.18 26.19 48.16
N SER A 525 -24.12 25.26 47.21
CA SER A 525 -23.68 23.87 47.40
C SER A 525 -23.14 23.30 46.09
N GLN A 526 -22.23 22.32 46.17
CA GLN A 526 -21.65 21.70 44.97
C GLN A 526 -22.71 20.98 44.14
N VAL A 527 -22.74 21.29 42.85
CA VAL A 527 -23.62 20.61 41.89
C VAL A 527 -22.93 19.37 41.41
N GLU A 528 -23.48 18.22 41.79
CA GLU A 528 -23.09 16.96 41.19
C GLU A 528 -23.45 16.93 39.70
N VAL A 529 -22.43 16.96 38.85
CA VAL A 529 -22.54 16.80 37.39
C VAL A 529 -22.63 15.32 37.01
N VAL A 530 -21.93 14.48 37.77
CA VAL A 530 -21.92 13.03 37.62
C VAL A 530 -22.48 12.35 38.86
N LYS A 531 -23.12 11.20 38.69
CA LYS A 531 -23.61 10.32 39.76
C LYS A 531 -22.97 8.95 39.66
N ASP A 532 -22.88 8.27 40.79
CA ASP A 532 -22.40 6.89 40.83
C ASP A 532 -23.32 5.98 40.01
N LEU A 533 -22.69 5.15 39.17
CA LEU A 533 -23.34 4.13 38.36
C LEU A 533 -23.29 2.81 39.11
N LYS A 534 -24.34 2.00 38.94
CA LYS A 534 -24.25 0.58 39.27
C LYS A 534 -23.40 -0.07 38.18
N TYR A 535 -22.25 -0.62 38.55
CA TYR A 535 -21.37 -1.36 37.66
C TYR A 535 -21.15 -2.77 38.20
N SER A 536 -20.73 -3.68 37.31
CA SER A 536 -20.38 -5.05 37.64
C SER A 536 -19.06 -5.39 36.96
N SER A 537 -18.19 -6.12 37.65
CA SER A 537 -16.98 -6.72 37.08
C SER A 537 -17.23 -8.11 36.50
N ALA A 538 -18.50 -8.56 36.46
CA ALA A 538 -18.85 -9.84 35.86
C ALA A 538 -18.58 -9.82 34.34
N VAL A 539 -17.82 -10.79 33.88
CA VAL A 539 -17.49 -11.03 32.48
C VAL A 539 -18.12 -12.34 32.01
N SER A 540 -18.11 -12.62 30.70
CA SER A 540 -18.62 -13.90 30.18
C SER A 540 -17.71 -15.06 30.57
N ASP A 541 -18.22 -16.29 30.43
CA ASP A 541 -17.47 -17.53 30.70
C ASP A 541 -16.18 -17.68 29.84
N GLU A 542 -16.05 -16.91 28.76
CA GLU A 542 -14.87 -16.89 27.90
C GLU A 542 -13.78 -15.91 28.39
N HIS A 543 -14.05 -15.10 29.42
CA HIS A 543 -13.16 -14.05 29.89
C HIS A 543 -12.87 -14.19 31.39
N LEU A 544 -11.70 -13.72 31.79
CA LEU A 544 -11.34 -13.51 33.19
C LEU A 544 -11.20 -12.01 33.43
N TYR A 545 -11.79 -11.53 34.52
CA TYR A 545 -11.65 -10.14 34.93
C TYR A 545 -10.33 -9.96 35.69
N TRP A 546 -9.49 -9.05 35.22
CA TRP A 546 -8.28 -8.62 35.91
C TRP A 546 -8.31 -7.09 36.07
N PRO A 547 -8.10 -6.54 37.28
CA PRO A 547 -8.08 -5.10 37.47
C PRO A 547 -6.81 -4.49 36.85
N TYR A 548 -6.98 -3.36 36.17
CA TYR A 548 -5.84 -2.62 35.62
C TYR A 548 -5.13 -1.81 36.72
N GLU A 549 -3.87 -2.16 36.99
CA GLU A 549 -3.04 -1.53 38.04
C GLU A 549 -2.03 -0.50 37.50
N GLY A 550 -2.09 -0.19 36.20
CA GLY A 550 -1.15 0.73 35.54
C GLY A 550 -0.06 0.03 34.72
N GLU A 551 0.01 -1.30 34.79
CA GLU A 551 0.91 -2.12 33.99
C GLU A 551 0.20 -2.65 32.74
N PHE A 552 0.92 -2.72 31.62
CA PHE A 552 0.40 -3.25 30.37
C PHE A 552 0.94 -4.65 30.12
N TRP A 553 0.04 -5.62 30.00
CA TRP A 553 0.38 -6.98 29.61
C TRP A 553 0.11 -7.21 28.14
N ARG A 554 1.04 -7.89 27.46
CA ARG A 554 1.01 -8.08 26.01
C ARG A 554 -0.23 -8.87 25.55
N ASP A 555 -0.61 -9.89 26.31
CA ASP A 555 -1.78 -10.74 26.11
C ASP A 555 -3.12 -10.06 26.47
N GLU A 556 -3.09 -8.90 27.14
CA GLU A 556 -4.29 -8.09 27.43
C GLU A 556 -4.55 -6.99 26.37
N LEU A 557 -3.60 -6.75 25.47
CA LEU A 557 -3.75 -5.71 24.44
C LEU A 557 -4.96 -6.01 23.54
N GLY A 558 -5.91 -5.07 23.48
CA GLY A 558 -7.17 -5.20 22.75
C GLY A 558 -8.32 -5.80 23.56
N THR A 559 -8.06 -6.37 24.74
CA THR A 559 -9.12 -6.94 25.60
C THR A 559 -9.63 -5.96 26.65
N TYR A 560 -8.83 -4.94 27.01
CA TYR A 560 -9.22 -3.89 27.97
C TYR A 560 -10.63 -3.33 27.73
N SER A 561 -11.31 -3.08 28.84
CA SER A 561 -12.58 -2.34 28.91
C SER A 561 -12.52 -1.38 30.09
N TYR A 562 -13.00 -0.16 29.91
CA TYR A 562 -12.99 0.85 30.95
C TYR A 562 -14.28 0.82 31.75
N THR A 563 -14.24 0.60 33.06
CA THR A 563 -15.45 0.66 33.89
C THR A 563 -15.80 2.10 34.27
N LEU A 564 -16.92 2.61 33.74
CA LEU A 564 -17.45 3.92 34.13
C LEU A 564 -18.18 3.80 35.47
N THR A 565 -17.49 4.11 36.57
CA THR A 565 -18.08 4.11 37.92
C THR A 565 -19.05 5.26 38.18
N ARG A 566 -18.99 6.31 37.36
CA ARG A 566 -19.83 7.51 37.43
C ARG A 566 -20.29 7.92 36.04
N GLY A 567 -21.51 8.43 35.93
CA GLY A 567 -22.13 8.86 34.67
C GLY A 567 -22.92 10.16 34.83
N CYS A 568 -23.33 10.75 33.71
CA CYS A 568 -24.11 12.00 33.68
C CYS A 568 -25.37 11.92 34.54
N LYS A 569 -25.54 12.87 35.47
CA LYS A 569 -26.72 12.97 36.33
C LYS A 569 -28.04 13.00 35.54
N ASP A 570 -28.09 13.73 34.43
CA ASP A 570 -29.31 13.99 33.66
C ASP A 570 -29.72 12.81 32.74
N ARG A 571 -28.78 11.94 32.36
CA ARG A 571 -29.10 10.73 31.58
C ARG A 571 -29.71 9.64 32.46
N LEU A 572 -29.37 9.62 33.74
CA LEU A 572 -29.85 8.63 34.72
C LEU A 572 -31.24 8.93 35.27
N SER A 573 -31.75 10.14 35.08
CA SER A 573 -33.06 10.58 35.57
C SER A 573 -34.22 10.33 34.61
N ARG A 574 -34.03 9.68 33.45
CA ARG A 574 -35.16 9.18 32.65
C ARG A 574 -35.61 7.84 33.23
N PRO A 575 -36.80 7.74 33.86
CA PRO A 575 -37.38 6.44 34.17
C PRO A 575 -37.62 5.74 32.82
N GLY A 576 -37.09 4.53 32.67
CA GLY A 576 -37.33 3.74 31.47
C GLY A 576 -38.83 3.58 31.27
N THR A 577 -39.30 3.94 30.07
CA THR A 577 -40.38 3.19 29.44
C THR A 577 -39.85 1.77 29.29
N ALA A 578 -40.17 0.92 30.25
CA ALA A 578 -40.04 -0.51 30.13
C ALA A 578 -40.86 -0.94 28.90
N SER A 579 -40.18 -1.26 27.81
CA SER A 579 -40.83 -1.99 26.72
C SER A 579 -40.92 -3.44 27.18
N LYS A 580 -42.15 -3.92 27.32
CA LYS A 580 -42.50 -5.34 27.34
C LYS A 580 -42.01 -6.02 26.07
#